data_AF-A0A3E4QQV2-F1
#
_entry.id   AF-A0A3E4QQV2-F1
#
_cell.length_a   1.000
_cell.length_b   1.000
_cell.length_c   1.000
_cell.angle_alpha   90.00
_cell.angle_beta   90.00
_cell.angle_gamma   90.00
#
_symmetry.space_group_name_H-M   'P 1'
#
loop_
_entity.id
_entity.type
_entity.pdbx_description
1 polymer ?
#
loop_
_entity_poly.entity_id
_entity_poly.type
_entity_poly.pdbx_seq_one_letter_code
_entity_poly.pdbx_strand_id
1 'polypeptide(L)'
;MSWKVRASAAFWATVRPFKMAYPEREYLAIIKTIREAITELEQYGCVRETGWSEHRLAESPFDDGNHFEFHIHDDDVLVVYFKRTSNRTIRMVGVYSHSTIPSN
;
A
#
# COMPACT_ATOMS: atom_id res chain seq x y z
N MET A 1 11.83 -17.98 -5.35
CA MET A 1 12.62 -16.73 -5.19
C MET A 1 11.65 -15.61 -4.83
N SER A 2 11.77 -15.03 -3.64
CA SER A 2 10.88 -13.96 -3.12
C SER A 2 11.38 -12.55 -3.48
N TRP A 3 10.49 -11.56 -3.33
CA TRP A 3 10.78 -10.13 -3.41
C TRP A 3 11.25 -9.61 -2.05
N LYS A 4 12.09 -8.57 -2.07
CA LYS A 4 12.48 -7.84 -0.87
C LYS A 4 11.52 -6.67 -0.64
N VAL A 5 10.62 -6.80 0.32
CA VAL A 5 9.71 -5.71 0.71
C VAL A 5 10.31 -4.90 1.86
N ARG A 6 10.22 -3.57 1.79
CA ARG A 6 10.65 -2.66 2.88
C ARG A 6 9.50 -1.76 3.31
N ALA A 7 8.93 -2.06 4.48
CA ALA A 7 7.97 -1.21 5.18
C ALA A 7 8.69 -0.40 6.27
N SER A 8 9.10 0.82 5.92
CA SER A 8 9.87 1.68 6.84
C SER A 8 9.02 2.24 7.99
N ALA A 9 9.67 2.79 9.01
CA ALA A 9 8.95 3.52 10.07
C ALA A 9 8.14 4.71 9.52
N ALA A 10 8.62 5.36 8.45
CA ALA A 10 7.91 6.45 7.78
C ALA A 10 6.61 5.96 7.12
N PHE A 11 6.65 4.78 6.48
CA PHE A 11 5.44 4.13 5.96
C PHE A 11 4.43 3.85 7.08
N TRP A 12 4.87 3.21 8.18
CA TRP A 12 3.95 2.94 9.30
C TRP A 12 3.44 4.21 10.00
N ALA A 13 4.15 5.33 9.88
CA ALA A 13 3.69 6.61 10.39
C ALA A 13 2.45 7.13 9.64
N THR A 14 2.31 6.84 8.33
CA THR A 14 1.14 7.26 7.55
C THR A 14 -0.11 6.45 7.88
N VAL A 15 0.01 5.28 8.52
CA VAL A 15 -1.14 4.49 8.99
C VAL A 15 -1.76 5.09 10.26
N ARG A 16 -0.96 5.76 11.10
CA ARG A 16 -1.39 6.24 12.43
C ARG A 16 -2.63 7.16 12.40
N PRO A 17 -2.79 8.11 11.45
CA PRO A 17 -3.98 8.95 11.36
C PRO A 17 -5.30 8.17 11.26
N PHE A 18 -5.28 6.97 10.67
CA PHE A 18 -6.46 6.11 10.54
C PHE A 18 -7.00 5.64 11.90
N LYS A 19 -6.18 5.66 12.96
CA LYS A 19 -6.64 5.35 14.32
C LYS A 19 -7.73 6.31 14.81
N MET A 20 -7.70 7.56 14.37
CA MET A 20 -8.68 8.57 14.74
C MET A 20 -9.89 8.59 13.79
N ALA A 21 -9.71 8.08 12.56
CA ALA A 21 -10.76 8.07 11.54
C ALA A 21 -11.66 6.82 11.60
N TYR A 22 -11.15 5.71 12.14
CA TYR A 22 -11.86 4.43 12.18
C TYR A 22 -12.03 3.91 13.61
N PRO A 23 -13.12 3.17 13.89
CA PRO A 23 -13.24 2.40 15.13
C PRO A 23 -12.02 1.49 15.34
N GLU A 24 -11.65 1.24 16.60
CA GLU A 24 -10.43 0.47 16.92
C GLU A 24 -10.38 -0.89 16.22
N ARG A 25 -11.51 -1.59 16.14
CA ARG A 25 -11.61 -2.88 15.46
C ARG A 25 -11.26 -2.78 13.97
N GLU A 26 -11.73 -1.74 13.29
CA GLU A 26 -11.47 -1.50 11.88
C GLU A 26 -10.03 -1.05 11.65
N TYR A 27 -9.50 -0.18 12.52
CA TYR A 27 -8.09 0.21 12.48
C TYR A 27 -7.14 -1.00 12.62
N LEU A 28 -7.45 -1.93 13.52
CA LEU A 28 -6.69 -3.18 13.66
C LEU A 28 -6.85 -4.08 12.44
N ALA A 29 -8.03 -4.12 11.81
CA ALA A 29 -8.27 -4.85 10.58
C ALA A 29 -7.42 -4.27 9.42
N ILE A 30 -7.39 -2.95 9.24
CA ILE A 30 -6.53 -2.25 8.27
C ILE A 30 -5.07 -2.67 8.45
N ILE A 31 -4.54 -2.64 9.68
CA ILE A 31 -3.15 -3.06 9.95
C ILE A 31 -2.92 -4.53 9.58
N LYS A 32 -3.87 -5.41 9.89
CA LYS A 32 -3.79 -6.84 9.58
C LYS A 32 -3.75 -7.05 8.06
N THR A 33 -4.65 -6.40 7.32
CA THR A 33 -4.72 -6.48 5.86
C THR A 33 -3.46 -5.93 5.19
N ILE A 34 -2.89 -4.81 5.68
CA ILE A 34 -1.60 -4.30 5.19
C ILE A 34 -0.48 -5.34 5.37
N ARG A 35 -0.45 -6.06 6.49
CA ARG A 35 0.56 -7.11 6.74
C ARG A 35 0.38 -8.30 5.82
N GLU A 36 -0.86 -8.71 5.56
CA GLU A 36 -1.20 -9.78 4.62
C GLU A 36 -0.76 -9.40 3.19
N ALA A 37 -1.04 -8.16 2.78
CA ALA A 37 -0.58 -7.62 1.50
C ALA A 37 0.95 -7.60 1.38
N ILE A 38 1.67 -7.20 2.44
CA ILE A 38 3.14 -7.26 2.46
C ILE A 38 3.63 -8.69 2.23
N THR A 39 3.00 -9.70 2.85
CA THR A 39 3.34 -11.11 2.62
C THR A 39 3.12 -11.53 1.16
N GLU A 40 2.02 -11.11 0.53
CA GLU A 40 1.79 -11.39 -0.89
C GLU A 40 2.81 -10.67 -1.79
N LEU A 41 3.13 -9.42 -1.50
CA LEU A 41 4.16 -8.66 -2.21
C LEU A 41 5.54 -9.33 -2.07
N GLU A 42 5.89 -9.85 -0.90
CA GLU A 42 7.13 -10.62 -0.69
C GLU A 42 7.12 -11.92 -1.50
N GLN A 43 6.00 -12.61 -1.59
CA GLN A 43 5.93 -13.90 -2.28
C GLN A 43 5.85 -13.76 -3.81
N TYR A 44 5.05 -12.81 -4.30
CA TYR A 44 4.65 -12.73 -5.70
C TYR A 44 5.09 -11.44 -6.40
N GLY A 45 5.35 -10.37 -5.64
CA GLY A 45 5.68 -9.05 -6.17
C GLY A 45 4.48 -8.24 -6.66
N CYS A 46 3.29 -8.73 -6.39
CA CYS A 46 1.99 -8.10 -6.61
C CYS A 46 1.03 -8.68 -5.58
N VAL A 47 -0.02 -7.93 -5.27
CA VAL A 47 -1.21 -8.43 -4.60
C VAL A 47 -1.95 -9.37 -5.56
N ARG A 48 -2.44 -10.48 -5.03
CA ARG A 48 -3.26 -11.48 -5.72
C ARG A 48 -4.65 -11.61 -5.11
N GLU A 49 -4.86 -11.15 -3.89
CA GLU A 49 -6.17 -11.17 -3.26
C GLU A 49 -7.22 -10.51 -4.15
N THR A 50 -8.31 -11.24 -4.40
CA THR A 50 -9.43 -10.76 -5.20
C THR A 50 -10.16 -9.66 -4.43
N GLY A 51 -10.10 -8.43 -4.96
CA GLY A 51 -10.88 -7.30 -4.45
C GLY A 51 -10.06 -6.05 -4.15
N TRP A 52 -8.73 -6.15 -3.96
CA TRP A 52 -7.92 -4.97 -3.64
C TRP A 52 -7.55 -4.10 -4.85
N SER A 53 -7.91 -4.51 -6.06
CA SER A 53 -7.82 -3.69 -7.28
C SER A 53 -6.43 -3.04 -7.49
N GLU A 54 -5.36 -3.83 -7.39
CA GLU A 54 -4.00 -3.34 -7.64
C GLU A 54 -3.88 -2.73 -9.04
N HIS A 55 -3.39 -1.50 -9.10
CA HIS A 55 -3.12 -0.83 -10.37
C HIS A 55 -1.96 0.17 -10.25
N ARG A 56 -1.42 0.54 -11.41
CA ARG A 56 -0.34 1.53 -11.50
C ARG A 56 -0.94 2.93 -11.29
N LEU A 57 -0.31 3.72 -10.42
CA LEU A 57 -0.67 5.13 -10.27
C LEU A 57 -0.33 5.89 -11.56
N ALA A 58 -1.33 6.56 -12.12
CA ALA A 58 -1.23 7.32 -13.37
C ALA A 58 -1.24 8.84 -13.16
N GLU A 59 -1.31 9.30 -11.91
CA GLU A 59 -1.30 10.72 -11.55
C GLU A 59 0.03 11.14 -10.92
N SER A 60 0.42 12.38 -11.17
CA SER A 60 1.57 13.02 -10.51
C SER A 60 1.31 13.15 -9.00
N PRO A 61 2.30 12.93 -8.12
CA PRO A 61 3.73 12.74 -8.38
C PRO A 61 4.17 11.30 -8.63
N PHE A 62 3.23 10.37 -8.82
CA PHE A 62 3.49 8.93 -8.84
C PHE A 62 3.48 8.29 -10.24
N ASP A 63 3.15 9.04 -11.30
CA ASP A 63 3.23 8.57 -12.70
C ASP A 63 4.69 8.44 -13.19
N ASP A 64 5.46 7.58 -12.55
CA ASP A 64 6.86 7.26 -12.88
C ASP A 64 7.04 5.85 -13.44
N GLY A 65 5.92 5.16 -13.70
CA GLY A 65 5.90 3.79 -14.21
C GLY A 65 6.15 2.69 -13.15
N ASN A 66 6.45 3.06 -11.91
CA ASN A 66 6.90 2.13 -10.88
C ASN A 66 6.13 2.23 -9.56
N HIS A 67 5.27 3.24 -9.39
CA HIS A 67 4.33 3.30 -8.28
C HIS A 67 3.00 2.61 -8.60
N PHE A 68 2.52 1.91 -7.60
CA PHE A 68 1.28 1.15 -7.64
C PHE A 68 0.50 1.44 -6.36
N GLU A 69 -0.81 1.34 -6.46
CA GLU A 69 -1.68 1.32 -5.31
C GLU A 69 -2.65 0.15 -5.37
N PHE A 70 -3.15 -0.21 -4.20
CA PHE A 70 -4.28 -1.11 -4.05
C PHE A 70 -5.16 -0.58 -2.92
N HIS A 71 -6.43 -0.88 -3.05
CA HIS A 71 -7.48 -0.46 -2.16
C HIS A 71 -7.76 -1.54 -1.12
N ILE A 72 -7.91 -1.15 0.14
CA ILE A 72 -8.40 -2.01 1.20
C ILE A 72 -9.52 -1.30 1.94
N HIS A 73 -10.31 -2.07 2.72
CA HIS A 73 -11.35 -1.53 3.60
C HIS A 73 -12.37 -0.67 2.85
N ASP A 74 -13.21 -1.32 2.03
CA ASP A 74 -14.30 -0.72 1.24
C ASP A 74 -13.85 0.44 0.34
N ASP A 75 -12.71 0.24 -0.32
CA ASP A 75 -12.05 1.16 -1.25
C ASP A 75 -11.48 2.45 -0.66
N ASP A 76 -11.72 2.76 0.62
CA ASP A 76 -11.35 4.05 1.22
C ASP A 76 -9.89 4.17 1.67
N VAL A 77 -9.17 3.05 1.77
CA VAL A 77 -7.79 3.02 2.23
C VAL A 77 -6.86 2.56 1.11
N LEU A 78 -6.04 3.48 0.63
CA LEU A 78 -5.09 3.29 -0.48
C LEU A 78 -3.71 2.96 0.09
N VAL A 79 -3.15 1.81 -0.30
CA VAL A 79 -1.79 1.42 0.08
C VAL A 79 -0.87 1.56 -1.12
N VAL A 80 0.10 2.47 -1.03
CA VAL A 80 0.99 2.81 -2.13
C VAL A 80 2.37 2.17 -1.92
N TYR A 81 2.91 1.58 -2.99
CA TYR A 81 4.26 1.04 -3.00
C TYR A 81 4.99 1.33 -4.30
N PHE A 82 6.32 1.38 -4.22
CA PHE A 82 7.22 1.49 -5.35
C PHE A 82 7.82 0.12 -5.66
N LYS A 83 7.73 -0.32 -6.92
CA LYS A 83 8.18 -1.62 -7.39
C LYS A 83 9.38 -1.48 -8.33
N ARG A 84 10.52 -2.04 -7.94
CA ARG A 84 11.72 -2.15 -8.78
C ARG A 84 11.94 -3.58 -9.22
N THR A 85 11.64 -3.85 -10.49
CA THR A 85 11.76 -5.19 -11.09
C THR A 85 13.22 -5.65 -11.21
N SER A 86 14.15 -4.74 -11.53
CA SER A 86 15.55 -5.06 -11.82
C SER A 86 16.28 -5.82 -10.70
N ASN A 87 15.87 -5.62 -9.44
CA ASN A 87 16.44 -6.30 -8.27
C ASN A 87 15.36 -6.84 -7.32
N ARG A 88 14.13 -7.02 -7.82
CA ARG A 88 12.97 -7.54 -7.08
C ARG A 88 12.78 -6.88 -5.71
N THR A 89 12.88 -5.55 -5.66
CA THR A 89 12.68 -4.77 -4.44
C THR A 89 11.38 -4.01 -4.50
N ILE A 90 10.60 -4.07 -3.43
CA ILE A 90 9.40 -3.27 -3.21
C ILE A 90 9.64 -2.40 -2.00
N ARG A 91 9.29 -1.12 -2.09
CA ARG A 91 9.36 -0.16 -0.99
C ARG A 91 7.96 0.36 -0.74
N MET A 92 7.43 0.09 0.45
CA MET A 92 6.15 0.64 0.86
C MET A 92 6.31 2.15 1.04
N VAL A 93 5.44 2.92 0.39
CA VAL A 93 5.55 4.38 0.30
C VAL A 93 4.68 5.03 1.37
N GLY A 94 3.38 4.73 1.36
CA GLY A 94 2.44 5.27 2.33
C GLY A 94 1.08 4.57 2.27
N VAL A 95 0.23 4.97 3.20
CA VAL A 95 -1.18 4.60 3.29
C VAL A 95 -1.97 5.90 3.37
N TYR A 96 -2.96 6.05 2.50
CA TYR A 96 -3.69 7.28 2.25
C TYR A 96 -5.18 7.00 2.12
N SER A 97 -5.98 8.04 2.29
CA SER A 97 -7.35 8.09 1.77
C SER A 97 -7.32 8.79 0.40
N HIS A 98 -8.41 8.70 -0.35
CA HIS A 98 -8.60 9.48 -1.57
C HIS A 98 -8.38 11.00 -1.38
N SER A 99 -8.64 11.52 -0.19
CA SER A 99 -8.46 12.95 0.14
C SER A 99 -7.05 13.32 0.58
N THR A 100 -6.21 12.35 0.92
CA THR A 100 -4.87 12.60 1.49
C THR A 100 -3.73 12.05 0.64
N ILE A 101 -4.04 11.25 -0.38
CA ILE A 101 -3.04 10.83 -1.36
C ILE A 101 -2.51 12.06 -2.09
N PRO A 102 -1.18 12.24 -2.20
CA PRO A 102 -0.61 13.33 -2.98
C PRO A 102 -1.08 13.26 -4.43
N SER A 103 -1.73 14.32 -4.88
CA SER A 103 -2.12 14.57 -6.27
C SER A 103 -1.79 16.04 -6.60
N ASN A 104 -1.53 16.31 -7.87
CA ASN A 104 -1.26 17.67 -8.39
C ASN A 104 -2.56 18.39 -8.78
#